data_AF-A0A2N3GX79-F1
#
_entry.id   AF-A0A2N3GX79-F1
#
_cell.length_a   1.000
_cell.length_b   1.000
_cell.length_c   1.000
_cell.angle_alpha   90.00
_cell.angle_beta   90.00
_cell.angle_gamma   90.00
#
_symmetry.space_group_name_H-M   'P 1'
#
loop_
_entity.id
_entity.type
_entity.pdbx_description
1 polymer ?
#
loop_
_entity_poly.entity_id
_entity_poly.type
_entity_poly.pdbx_seq_one_letter_code
_entity_poly.pdbx_strand_id
1 'polypeptide(L)'
;MDIQTPNGTEFSAAAKVYLCAGRLMAPGGGMYFGYLTPQGTKVDVKALAKGICLVTVESLESSGFATFSPAETKFGFTRLQTLLVHAVYSGAPGFSGRFLEATQWVDTDLVTIFDRLMSREEAPIEGFLRRASHEFVDAGIFTPGRNGGVGALWNAEWLTYLQEAWMPETYETWQRAWARPDQEAITRSFMTAVATNQHTERDD
;
A
#
# COMPACT_ATOMS: atom_id res chain seq x y z
N MET A 1 2.43 12.49 -22.63
CA MET A 1 1.41 11.62 -23.24
C MET A 1 0.52 11.18 -22.10
N ASP A 2 -0.77 11.47 -22.16
CA ASP A 2 -1.69 11.05 -21.10
C ASP A 2 -1.79 9.52 -21.12
N ILE A 3 -1.56 8.91 -19.96
CA ILE A 3 -1.59 7.46 -19.82
C ILE A 3 -3.05 7.03 -19.82
N GLN A 4 -3.42 6.18 -20.78
CA GLN A 4 -4.78 5.71 -20.88
C GLN A 4 -5.05 4.65 -19.82
N THR A 5 -6.24 4.65 -19.25
CA THR A 5 -6.68 3.62 -18.32
C THR A 5 -7.98 3.00 -18.80
N PRO A 6 -8.25 1.73 -18.46
CA PRO A 6 -9.54 1.12 -18.74
C PRO A 6 -10.65 1.99 -18.15
N ASN A 7 -11.61 2.38 -18.98
CA ASN A 7 -12.77 3.20 -18.60
C ASN A 7 -12.44 4.58 -17.99
N GLY A 8 -11.22 5.09 -18.17
CA GLY A 8 -10.78 6.37 -17.60
C GLY A 8 -10.59 6.37 -16.09
N THR A 9 -10.50 5.19 -15.45
CA THR A 9 -10.28 5.07 -14.01
C THR A 9 -8.91 5.62 -13.60
N GLU A 10 -8.88 6.46 -12.56
CA GLU A 10 -7.62 6.88 -11.92
C GLU A 10 -7.16 5.86 -10.89
N PHE A 11 -5.85 5.57 -10.90
CA PHE A 11 -5.23 4.61 -9.98
C PHE A 11 -4.34 5.31 -8.97
N SER A 12 -4.37 4.83 -7.74
CA SER A 12 -3.53 5.30 -6.65
C SER A 12 -2.05 4.97 -6.88
N ALA A 13 -1.16 5.70 -6.22
CA ALA A 13 0.27 5.41 -6.22
C ALA A 13 0.57 4.01 -5.63
N ALA A 14 -0.25 3.54 -4.68
CA ALA A 14 -0.17 2.19 -4.13
C ALA A 14 -0.39 1.11 -5.20
N ALA A 15 -1.43 1.27 -6.02
CA ALA A 15 -1.73 0.33 -7.11
C ALA A 15 -0.61 0.31 -8.15
N LYS A 16 -0.04 1.47 -8.49
CA LYS A 16 1.10 1.57 -9.41
C LYS A 16 2.33 0.84 -8.86
N VAL A 17 2.66 1.01 -7.57
CA VAL A 17 3.73 0.26 -6.90
C VAL A 17 3.47 -1.23 -6.91
N TYR A 18 2.24 -1.65 -6.58
CA TYR A 18 1.84 -3.06 -6.64
C TYR A 18 2.07 -3.63 -8.04
N LEU A 19 1.63 -2.91 -9.08
CA LEU A 19 1.77 -3.33 -10.47
C LEU A 19 3.22 -3.43 -10.90
N CYS A 20 4.08 -2.49 -10.48
CA CYS A 20 5.49 -2.39 -10.91
C CYS A 20 6.49 -3.11 -9.97
N ALA A 21 6.01 -3.76 -8.90
CA ALA A 21 6.82 -4.30 -7.82
C ALA A 21 7.97 -5.22 -8.28
N GLY A 22 7.72 -6.08 -9.28
CA GLY A 22 8.72 -7.02 -9.80
C GLY A 22 9.93 -6.34 -10.48
N ARG A 23 9.80 -5.06 -10.87
CA ARG A 23 10.89 -4.24 -11.43
C ARG A 23 11.50 -3.27 -10.42
N LEU A 24 10.75 -2.91 -9.37
CA LEU A 24 11.18 -1.98 -8.32
C LEU A 24 12.05 -2.65 -7.25
N MET A 25 11.75 -3.91 -6.94
CA MET A 25 12.31 -4.61 -5.79
C MET A 25 13.19 -5.76 -6.23
N ALA A 26 14.22 -6.05 -5.42
CA ALA A 26 15.00 -7.26 -5.61
C ALA A 26 14.08 -8.50 -5.48
N PRO A 27 14.32 -9.57 -6.27
CA PRO A 27 13.61 -10.83 -6.11
C PRO A 27 13.70 -11.32 -4.67
N GLY A 28 12.57 -11.75 -4.11
CA GLY A 28 12.50 -12.29 -2.76
C GLY A 28 13.25 -13.62 -2.65
N GLY A 29 14.19 -13.73 -1.71
CA GLY A 29 14.86 -14.98 -1.39
C GLY A 29 14.00 -15.88 -0.50
N GLY A 30 13.81 -17.15 -0.91
CA GLY A 30 13.19 -18.20 -0.07
C GLY A 30 11.80 -18.66 -0.51
N MET A 31 11.49 -19.95 -0.27
CA MET A 31 10.25 -20.60 -0.73
C MET A 31 8.98 -20.16 0.01
N TYR A 32 9.10 -19.54 1.20
CA TYR A 32 7.97 -19.35 2.13
C TYR A 32 7.52 -17.89 2.34
N PHE A 33 8.19 -16.88 1.75
CA PHE A 33 7.89 -15.45 2.01
C PHE A 33 7.72 -14.61 0.73
N GLY A 34 7.67 -15.25 -0.44
CA GLY A 34 7.56 -14.57 -1.72
C GLY A 34 6.11 -14.27 -2.10
N TYR A 35 5.74 -12.99 -2.17
CA TYR A 35 4.48 -12.55 -2.78
C TYR A 35 4.61 -12.59 -4.30
N LEU A 36 3.66 -13.22 -4.98
CA LEU A 36 3.66 -13.26 -6.45
C LEU A 36 3.19 -11.92 -7.00
N THR A 37 4.11 -11.17 -7.60
CA THR A 37 3.77 -9.92 -8.29
C THR A 37 2.99 -10.21 -9.57
N PRO A 38 2.30 -9.22 -10.15
CA PRO A 38 1.64 -9.36 -11.45
C PRO A 38 2.55 -9.86 -12.57
N GLN A 39 3.87 -9.60 -12.51
CA GLN A 39 4.86 -10.10 -13.47
C GLN A 39 5.20 -11.58 -13.32
N GLY A 40 4.69 -12.26 -12.29
CA GLY A 40 5.13 -13.61 -11.93
C GLY A 40 6.47 -13.64 -11.17
N THR A 41 7.10 -12.49 -10.95
CA THR A 41 8.29 -12.37 -10.09
C THR A 41 7.88 -12.46 -8.62
N LYS A 42 8.61 -13.23 -7.81
CA LYS A 42 8.42 -13.25 -6.37
C LYS A 42 9.19 -12.11 -5.72
N VAL A 43 8.53 -11.32 -4.88
CA VAL A 43 9.16 -10.26 -4.07
C VAL A 43 8.91 -10.52 -2.59
N ASP A 44 9.73 -9.94 -1.71
CA ASP A 44 9.48 -10.01 -0.28
C ASP A 44 8.17 -9.27 0.07
N VAL A 45 7.25 -9.99 0.72
CA VAL A 45 5.90 -9.50 1.04
C VAL A 45 5.93 -8.27 1.96
N LYS A 46 6.87 -8.23 2.91
CA LYS A 46 6.99 -7.12 3.87
C LYS A 46 7.59 -5.89 3.20
N ALA A 47 8.59 -6.07 2.33
CA ALA A 47 9.19 -5.00 1.56
C ALA A 47 8.15 -4.33 0.64
N LEU A 48 7.31 -5.13 -0.03
CA LEU A 48 6.23 -4.61 -0.87
C LEU A 48 5.23 -3.77 -0.06
N ALA A 49 4.75 -4.30 1.06
CA ALA A 49 3.75 -3.59 1.88
C ALA A 49 4.31 -2.28 2.44
N LYS A 50 5.55 -2.28 2.94
CA LYS A 50 6.24 -1.05 3.38
C LYS A 50 6.36 -0.03 2.26
N GLY A 51 6.75 -0.50 1.08
CA GLY A 51 6.86 0.33 -0.11
C GLY A 51 5.55 1.02 -0.49
N ILE A 52 4.45 0.27 -0.49
CA ILE A 52 3.10 0.80 -0.72
C ILE A 52 2.74 1.86 0.32
N CYS A 53 3.01 1.61 1.61
CA CYS A 53 2.72 2.59 2.67
C CYS A 53 3.49 3.90 2.47
N LEU A 54 4.80 3.80 2.24
CA LEU A 54 5.68 4.96 2.04
C LEU A 54 5.24 5.78 0.83
N VAL A 55 4.99 5.12 -0.30
CA VAL A 55 4.55 5.80 -1.53
C VAL A 55 3.16 6.40 -1.38
N THR A 56 2.25 5.76 -0.65
CA THR A 56 0.92 6.34 -0.37
C THR A 56 1.05 7.64 0.41
N VAL A 57 1.85 7.65 1.48
CA VAL A 57 2.10 8.85 2.29
C VAL A 57 2.76 9.96 1.46
N GLU A 58 3.81 9.64 0.70
CA GLU A 58 4.49 10.62 -0.16
C GLU A 58 3.57 11.21 -1.22
N SER A 59 2.76 10.36 -1.87
CA SER A 59 1.83 10.80 -2.91
C SER A 59 0.72 11.68 -2.35
N LEU A 60 0.17 11.33 -1.17
CA LEU A 60 -0.85 12.13 -0.50
C LEU A 60 -0.33 13.51 -0.08
N GLU A 61 0.92 13.58 0.42
CA GLU A 61 1.54 14.85 0.82
C GLU A 61 1.88 15.72 -0.39
N SER A 62 2.57 15.16 -1.38
CA SER A 62 3.00 15.90 -2.57
C SER A 62 1.84 16.39 -3.45
N SER A 63 0.73 15.67 -3.44
CA SER A 63 -0.50 16.04 -4.17
C SER A 63 -1.44 16.94 -3.35
N GLY A 64 -1.09 17.26 -2.10
CA GLY A 64 -1.87 18.16 -1.24
C GLY A 64 -3.16 17.56 -0.69
N PHE A 65 -3.32 16.24 -0.71
CA PHE A 65 -4.49 15.56 -0.12
C PHE A 65 -4.41 15.45 1.40
N ALA A 66 -3.21 15.41 1.97
CA ALA A 66 -2.98 15.38 3.40
C ALA A 66 -1.69 16.11 3.78
N THR A 67 -1.63 16.59 5.02
CA THR A 67 -0.40 17.06 5.64
C THR A 67 -0.01 16.14 6.79
N PHE A 68 1.29 15.94 6.97
CA PHE A 68 1.84 15.05 7.99
C PHE A 68 2.69 15.84 8.98
N SER A 69 2.57 15.52 10.26
CA SER A 69 3.40 16.12 11.31
C SER A 69 3.86 15.08 12.32
N PRO A 70 5.05 15.22 12.93
CA PRO A 70 5.50 14.31 13.97
C PRO A 70 4.49 14.20 15.11
N ALA A 71 4.28 12.99 15.61
CA ALA A 71 3.37 12.70 16.70
C ALA A 71 3.89 11.56 17.59
N GLU A 72 3.34 11.47 18.80
CA GLU A 72 3.66 10.42 19.75
C GLU A 72 2.36 9.70 20.15
N THR A 73 2.25 8.42 19.78
CA THR A 73 1.08 7.59 20.11
C THR A 73 1.43 6.65 21.25
N LYS A 74 0.55 6.55 22.24
CA LYS A 74 0.69 5.57 23.33
C LYS A 74 0.19 4.21 22.85
N PHE A 75 1.05 3.19 22.92
CA PHE A 75 0.73 1.81 22.56
C PHE A 75 1.05 0.87 23.73
N GLY A 76 0.01 0.42 24.44
CA GLY A 76 0.18 -0.29 25.71
C GLY A 76 0.97 0.55 26.73
N PHE A 77 2.14 0.04 27.15
CA PHE A 77 3.05 0.72 28.09
C PHE A 77 4.17 1.52 27.40
N THR A 78 4.28 1.48 26.07
CA THR A 78 5.30 2.20 25.32
C THR A 78 4.71 3.40 24.59
N ARG A 79 5.57 4.37 24.26
CA ARG A 79 5.22 5.49 23.40
C ARG A 79 5.96 5.34 22.08
N LEU A 80 5.25 5.53 20.98
CA LEU A 80 5.74 5.34 19.63
C LEU A 80 5.80 6.69 18.92
N GLN A 81 6.99 7.05 18.41
CA GLN A 81 7.10 8.14 17.44
C GLN A 81 6.46 7.71 16.13
N THR A 82 5.50 8.50 15.66
CA THR A 82 4.69 8.26 14.47
C THR A 82 4.40 9.61 13.79
N LEU A 83 3.48 9.62 12.83
CA LEU A 83 2.98 10.84 12.19
C LEU A 83 1.48 10.99 12.47
N LEU A 84 1.08 12.22 12.77
CA LEU A 84 -0.31 12.65 12.68
C LEU A 84 -0.62 12.97 11.23
N VAL A 85 -1.78 12.52 10.77
CA VAL A 85 -2.32 12.79 9.44
C VAL A 85 -3.48 13.75 9.59
N HIS A 86 -3.39 14.88 8.88
CA HIS A 86 -4.49 15.80 8.68
C HIS A 86 -4.94 15.72 7.23
N ALA A 87 -6.14 15.18 6.98
CA ALA A 87 -6.71 15.06 5.65
C ALA A 87 -7.26 16.41 5.18
N VAL A 88 -6.79 16.89 4.03
CA VAL A 88 -7.12 18.21 3.47
C VAL A 88 -8.25 18.13 2.44
N TYR A 89 -8.25 17.08 1.61
CA TYR A 89 -9.23 16.92 0.52
C TYR A 89 -9.59 15.45 0.26
N SER A 90 -10.82 15.18 -0.19
CA SER A 90 -11.39 13.83 -0.32
C SER A 90 -11.32 13.18 -1.70
N GLY A 91 -10.78 13.87 -2.71
CA GLY A 91 -10.77 13.36 -4.09
C GLY A 91 -9.59 12.44 -4.43
N ALA A 92 -8.89 11.84 -3.46
CA ALA A 92 -7.76 10.97 -3.77
C ALA A 92 -8.25 9.63 -4.37
N PRO A 93 -7.61 9.12 -5.43
CA PRO A 93 -8.08 7.89 -6.09
C PRO A 93 -7.77 6.64 -5.27
N GLY A 94 -8.61 5.61 -5.45
CA GLY A 94 -8.33 4.24 -5.07
C GLY A 94 -7.91 4.06 -3.61
N PHE A 95 -6.78 3.36 -3.40
CA PHE A 95 -6.23 3.09 -2.07
C PHE A 95 -5.87 4.38 -1.30
N SER A 96 -5.40 5.42 -1.98
CA SER A 96 -5.10 6.72 -1.35
C SER A 96 -6.38 7.36 -0.77
N GLY A 97 -7.50 7.27 -1.48
CA GLY A 97 -8.82 7.68 -0.96
C GLY A 97 -9.21 6.90 0.28
N ARG A 98 -9.12 5.57 0.24
CA ARG A 98 -9.41 4.70 1.39
C ARG A 98 -8.51 5.00 2.60
N PHE A 99 -7.24 5.33 2.36
CA PHE A 99 -6.33 5.76 3.42
C PHE A 99 -6.84 7.02 4.12
N LEU A 100 -7.32 8.01 3.36
CA LEU A 100 -7.91 9.22 3.93
C LEU A 100 -9.24 8.93 4.63
N GLU A 101 -10.09 8.08 4.08
CA GLU A 101 -11.33 7.65 4.74
C GLU A 101 -11.07 6.97 6.08
N ALA A 102 -9.97 6.23 6.19
CA ALA A 102 -9.54 5.60 7.44
C ALA A 102 -9.13 6.61 8.53
N THR A 103 -8.90 7.88 8.19
CA THR A 103 -8.79 8.96 9.20
C THR A 103 -10.13 9.30 9.84
N GLN A 104 -11.26 8.92 9.22
CA GLN A 104 -12.61 9.37 9.55
C GLN A 104 -12.77 10.90 9.48
N TRP A 105 -11.95 11.56 8.65
CA TRP A 105 -11.96 13.02 8.49
C TRP A 105 -11.65 13.79 9.77
N VAL A 106 -10.85 13.19 10.66
CA VAL A 106 -10.30 13.83 11.85
C VAL A 106 -8.80 13.57 11.93
N ASP A 107 -8.08 14.47 12.62
CA ASP A 107 -6.65 14.30 12.90
C ASP A 107 -6.40 12.94 13.55
N THR A 108 -5.64 12.09 12.88
CA THR A 108 -5.44 10.69 13.29
C THR A 108 -4.00 10.26 13.03
N ASP A 109 -3.43 9.45 13.92
CA ASP A 109 -2.07 8.94 13.74
C ASP A 109 -1.98 7.72 12.81
N LEU A 110 -0.80 7.48 12.23
CA LEU A 110 -0.60 6.39 11.29
C LEU A 110 -0.87 5.00 11.87
N VAL A 111 -0.63 4.76 13.16
CA VAL A 111 -0.91 3.44 13.76
C VAL A 111 -2.40 3.17 13.69
N THR A 112 -3.21 4.15 14.12
CA THR A 112 -4.67 4.06 14.08
C THR A 112 -5.21 3.91 12.65
N ILE A 113 -4.66 4.64 11.68
CA ILE A 113 -5.06 4.51 10.27
C ILE A 113 -4.76 3.11 9.74
N PHE A 114 -3.54 2.61 9.96
CA PHE A 114 -3.17 1.27 9.48
C PHE A 114 -3.96 0.17 10.18
N ASP A 115 -4.26 0.31 11.47
CA ASP A 115 -5.13 -0.62 12.19
C ASP A 115 -6.52 -0.70 11.56
N ARG A 116 -7.11 0.43 11.16
CA ARG A 116 -8.39 0.49 10.47
C ARG A 116 -8.34 -0.10 9.04
N LEU A 117 -7.21 0.04 8.36
CA LEU A 117 -7.02 -0.48 7.00
C LEU A 117 -6.72 -1.98 6.97
N MET A 118 -6.21 -2.53 8.07
CA MET A 118 -5.95 -3.96 8.22
C MET A 118 -7.22 -4.68 8.67
N SER A 119 -7.46 -5.85 8.09
CA SER A 119 -8.40 -6.82 8.65
C SER A 119 -7.68 -7.66 9.72
N ARG A 120 -8.43 -8.04 10.77
CA ARG A 120 -8.01 -9.03 11.75
C ARG A 120 -8.04 -10.41 11.10
N GLU A 121 -6.94 -10.76 10.45
CA GLU A 121 -6.74 -12.01 9.72
C GLU A 121 -5.41 -12.63 10.16
N GLU A 122 -5.26 -13.95 10.02
CA GLU A 122 -3.98 -14.65 10.24
C GLU A 122 -2.83 -14.07 9.36
N ALA A 123 -3.15 -13.53 8.18
CA ALA A 123 -2.21 -12.98 7.21
C ALA A 123 -2.51 -11.50 6.83
N PRO A 124 -2.39 -10.54 7.77
CA PRO A 124 -2.90 -9.18 7.58
C PRO A 124 -2.13 -8.39 6.51
N ILE A 125 -0.84 -8.71 6.29
CA ILE A 125 -0.06 -8.10 5.21
C ILE A 125 -0.60 -8.52 3.85
N GLU A 126 -0.98 -9.79 3.67
CA GLU A 126 -1.55 -10.24 2.40
C GLU A 126 -2.91 -9.60 2.13
N GLY A 127 -3.75 -9.48 3.17
CA GLY A 127 -5.02 -8.75 3.11
C GLY A 127 -4.82 -7.29 2.70
N PHE A 128 -3.85 -6.60 3.31
CA PHE A 128 -3.46 -5.24 2.94
C PHE A 128 -3.04 -5.12 1.47
N LEU A 129 -2.15 -6.01 0.99
CA LEU A 129 -1.70 -6.01 -0.40
C LEU A 129 -2.85 -6.28 -1.38
N ARG A 130 -3.80 -7.15 -1.02
CA ARG A 130 -5.00 -7.41 -1.81
C ARG A 130 -5.88 -6.15 -1.95
N ARG A 131 -5.98 -5.32 -0.91
CA ARG A 131 -6.72 -4.04 -0.99
C ARG A 131 -6.09 -3.07 -1.98
N ALA A 132 -4.77 -3.01 -2.08
CA ALA A 132 -4.08 -2.17 -3.06
C ALA A 132 -4.31 -2.66 -4.50
N SER A 133 -4.49 -3.98 -4.71
CA SER A 133 -4.76 -4.52 -6.04
C SER A 133 -6.24 -4.52 -6.46
N HIS A 134 -7.16 -4.20 -5.55
CA HIS A 134 -8.60 -4.13 -5.86
C HIS A 134 -8.94 -3.09 -6.93
N GLU A 135 -8.17 -2.01 -7.06
CA GLU A 135 -8.39 -1.00 -8.12
C GLU A 135 -8.35 -1.63 -9.51
N PHE A 136 -7.54 -2.67 -9.71
CA PHE A 136 -7.45 -3.40 -10.97
C PHE A 136 -8.64 -4.33 -11.19
N VAL A 137 -9.26 -4.80 -10.11
CA VAL A 137 -10.50 -5.57 -10.16
C VAL A 137 -11.65 -4.66 -10.56
N ASP A 138 -11.73 -3.49 -9.92
CA ASP A 138 -12.76 -2.48 -10.19
C ASP A 138 -12.67 -1.97 -11.64
N ALA A 139 -11.45 -1.87 -12.19
CA ALA A 139 -11.20 -1.52 -13.59
C ALA A 139 -11.39 -2.68 -14.58
N GLY A 140 -11.68 -3.90 -14.12
CA GLY A 140 -11.90 -5.07 -14.98
C GLY A 140 -10.65 -5.64 -15.65
N ILE A 141 -9.45 -5.31 -15.16
CA ILE A 141 -8.18 -5.81 -15.74
C ILE A 141 -7.52 -6.92 -14.93
N PHE A 142 -7.98 -7.12 -13.70
CA PHE A 142 -7.50 -8.15 -12.81
C PHE A 142 -8.66 -8.98 -12.25
N THR A 143 -8.59 -10.29 -12.43
CA THR A 143 -9.46 -11.24 -11.74
C THR A 143 -8.66 -11.90 -10.63
N PRO A 144 -9.01 -11.68 -9.35
CA PRO A 144 -8.26 -12.23 -8.24
C PRO A 144 -8.41 -13.76 -8.18
N GLY A 145 -7.31 -14.45 -7.89
CA GLY A 145 -7.29 -15.89 -7.65
C GLY A 145 -7.74 -16.24 -6.22
N ARG A 146 -7.80 -17.55 -5.92
CA ARG A 146 -7.96 -18.04 -4.54
C ARG A 146 -6.62 -17.92 -3.78
N ASN A 147 -6.68 -17.95 -2.44
CA ASN A 147 -5.57 -18.02 -1.46
C ASN A 147 -4.15 -17.91 -2.05
N GLY A 148 -3.52 -16.73 -1.93
CA GLY A 148 -2.13 -16.54 -2.37
C GLY A 148 -1.92 -16.36 -3.88
N GLY A 149 -2.98 -16.07 -4.65
CA GLY A 149 -2.88 -15.73 -6.07
C GLY A 149 -3.02 -16.91 -7.04
N VAL A 150 -3.42 -18.09 -6.56
CA VAL A 150 -3.69 -19.25 -7.42
C VAL A 150 -4.92 -18.98 -8.29
N GLY A 151 -4.73 -18.99 -9.60
CA GLY A 151 -5.79 -18.69 -10.57
C GLY A 151 -6.06 -17.19 -10.76
N ALA A 152 -5.15 -16.32 -10.29
CA ALA A 152 -5.24 -14.90 -10.56
C ALA A 152 -4.94 -14.62 -12.05
N LEU A 153 -5.78 -13.84 -12.71
CA LEU A 153 -5.70 -13.58 -14.15
C LEU A 153 -5.62 -12.09 -14.41
N TRP A 154 -4.68 -11.70 -15.25
CA TRP A 154 -4.53 -10.33 -15.73
C TRP A 154 -4.90 -10.25 -17.20
N ASN A 155 -5.54 -9.16 -17.61
CA ASN A 155 -5.56 -8.78 -19.01
C ASN A 155 -4.12 -8.45 -19.43
N ALA A 156 -3.54 -9.27 -20.30
CA ALA A 156 -2.12 -9.20 -20.65
C ALA A 156 -1.74 -7.90 -21.39
N GLU A 157 -2.66 -7.34 -22.19
CA GLU A 157 -2.46 -6.09 -22.91
C GLU A 157 -2.36 -4.92 -21.93
N TRP A 158 -3.35 -4.79 -21.05
CA TRP A 158 -3.36 -3.75 -20.02
C TRP A 158 -2.21 -3.90 -19.03
N LEU A 159 -1.88 -5.14 -18.63
CA LEU A 159 -0.75 -5.41 -17.74
C LEU A 159 0.56 -4.89 -18.34
N THR A 160 0.84 -5.24 -19.59
CA THR A 160 2.07 -4.85 -20.27
C THR A 160 2.13 -3.33 -20.46
N TYR A 161 1.06 -2.75 -20.99
CA TYR A 161 0.99 -1.32 -21.26
C TYR A 161 1.14 -0.47 -19.99
N LEU A 162 0.35 -0.75 -18.94
CA LEU A 162 0.36 0.05 -17.71
C LEU A 162 1.68 -0.09 -16.96
N GLN A 163 2.32 -1.27 -17.00
CA GLN A 163 3.65 -1.44 -16.42
C GLN A 163 4.69 -0.56 -17.11
N GLU A 164 4.70 -0.52 -18.44
CA GLU A 164 5.66 0.32 -19.17
C GLU A 164 5.37 1.81 -18.99
N ALA A 165 4.09 2.19 -19.04
CA ALA A 165 3.67 3.57 -18.92
C ALA A 165 3.91 4.15 -17.52
N TRP A 166 3.62 3.38 -16.46
CA TRP A 166 3.72 3.87 -15.07
C TRP A 166 5.09 3.66 -14.44
N MET A 167 5.97 2.81 -14.98
CA MET A 167 7.27 2.52 -14.35
C MET A 167 8.08 3.79 -14.04
N PRO A 168 8.24 4.78 -14.96
CA PRO A 168 9.04 5.97 -14.67
C PRO A 168 8.50 6.78 -13.49
N GLU A 169 7.22 7.15 -13.50
CA GLU A 169 6.62 7.93 -12.41
C GLU A 169 6.60 7.15 -11.08
N THR A 170 6.40 5.83 -11.14
CA THR A 170 6.37 4.98 -9.95
C THR A 170 7.76 4.90 -9.34
N TYR A 171 8.79 4.78 -10.17
CA TYR A 171 10.17 4.75 -9.72
C TYR A 171 10.58 6.08 -9.05
N GLU A 172 10.24 7.22 -9.65
CA GLU A 172 10.54 8.53 -9.05
C GLU A 172 9.85 8.73 -7.70
N THR A 173 8.55 8.42 -7.65
CA THR A 173 7.74 8.49 -6.43
C THR A 173 8.28 7.54 -5.35
N TRP A 174 8.69 6.34 -5.75
CA TRP A 174 9.37 5.39 -4.88
C TRP A 174 10.67 5.97 -4.30
N GLN A 175 11.55 6.54 -5.14
CA GLN A 175 12.80 7.14 -4.66
C GLN A 175 12.54 8.27 -3.65
N ARG A 176 11.58 9.16 -3.92
CA ARG A 176 11.19 10.22 -2.99
C ARG A 176 10.65 9.67 -1.67
N ALA A 177 9.79 8.66 -1.74
CA ALA A 177 9.20 8.02 -0.57
C ALA A 177 10.25 7.37 0.34
N TRP A 178 11.30 6.77 -0.23
CA TRP A 178 12.41 6.18 0.53
C TRP A 178 13.44 7.20 1.03
N ALA A 179 13.51 8.38 0.41
CA ALA A 179 14.36 9.47 0.84
C ALA A 179 13.74 10.33 1.96
N ARG A 180 12.49 10.06 2.36
CA ARG A 180 11.81 10.83 3.41
C ARG A 180 12.51 10.72 4.76
N PRO A 181 12.58 11.80 5.54
CA PRO A 181 13.20 11.77 6.88
C PRO A 181 12.40 10.95 7.90
N ASP A 182 11.10 10.75 7.68
CA ASP A 182 10.17 10.03 8.56
C ASP A 182 9.88 8.60 8.09
N GLN A 183 10.64 8.09 7.11
CA GLN A 183 10.48 6.77 6.50
C GLN A 183 10.47 5.63 7.53
N GLU A 184 11.32 5.70 8.56
CA GLU A 184 11.35 4.71 9.63
C GLU A 184 10.10 4.77 10.53
N ALA A 185 9.57 5.96 10.80
CA ALA A 185 8.39 6.14 11.63
C ALA A 185 7.14 5.59 10.95
N ILE A 186 7.00 5.81 9.63
CA ILE A 186 5.93 5.23 8.81
C ILE A 186 6.02 3.70 8.84
N THR A 187 7.21 3.16 8.56
CA THR A 187 7.45 1.71 8.54
C THR A 187 7.13 1.07 9.89
N ARG A 188 7.55 1.70 10.99
CA ARG A 188 7.30 1.22 12.34
C ARG A 188 5.82 1.23 12.68
N SER A 189 5.11 2.31 12.33
CA SER A 189 3.67 2.43 12.56
C SER A 189 2.89 1.31 11.85
N PHE A 190 3.23 1.04 10.59
CA PHE A 190 2.65 -0.08 9.85
C PHE A 190 2.94 -1.43 10.51
N MET A 191 4.19 -1.71 10.88
CA MET A 191 4.55 -2.99 11.51
C MET A 191 3.90 -3.18 12.89
N THR A 192 3.68 -2.10 13.64
CA THR A 192 2.93 -2.14 14.90
C THR A 192 1.46 -2.51 14.68
N ALA A 193 0.81 -1.94 13.66
CA ALA A 193 -0.55 -2.33 13.28
C ALA A 193 -0.63 -3.80 12.85
N VAL A 194 0.35 -4.28 12.06
CA VAL A 194 0.45 -5.70 11.68
C VAL A 194 0.51 -6.59 12.92
N ALA A 195 1.40 -6.31 13.86
CA ALA A 195 1.55 -7.13 15.07
C ALA A 195 0.25 -7.18 15.87
N THR A 196 -0.44 -6.05 16.02
CA THR A 196 -1.73 -5.97 16.73
C THR A 196 -2.79 -6.87 16.11
N ASN A 197 -2.89 -6.86 14.78
CA ASN A 197 -3.90 -7.63 14.05
C ASN A 197 -3.54 -9.12 13.90
N GLN A 198 -2.28 -9.52 14.10
CA GLN A 198 -1.88 -10.93 14.14
C GLN A 198 -2.17 -11.61 15.48
N HIS A 199 -2.25 -10.85 16.57
CA HIS A 199 -2.35 -11.40 17.93
C HIS A 199 -3.78 -11.65 18.42
N THR A 200 -4.81 -11.34 17.63
CA THR A 200 -6.21 -11.43 18.08
C THR A 200 -6.84 -12.82 18.06
N GLU A 201 -6.13 -13.88 17.65
CA GLU A 201 -6.67 -15.26 17.59
C GLU A 201 -6.04 -16.23 18.62
N ARG A 202 -5.23 -15.74 19.57
CA ARG A 202 -4.55 -16.61 20.53
C ARG A 202 -5.18 -16.72 21.93
N ASP A 203 -6.26 -15.98 22.18
CA ASP A 203 -6.86 -15.84 23.51
C ASP A 203 -8.32 -16.34 23.63
N ASP A 204 -8.83 -17.06 22.64
CA ASP A 204 -10.12 -17.80 22.71
C ASP A 204 -9.90 -19.32 22.58
#